data_AF-A0A952J775-F1
#
_entry.id   AF-A0A952J775-F1
#
_cell.length_a   1.000
_cell.length_b   1.000
_cell.length_c   1.000
_cell.angle_alpha   90.00
_cell.angle_beta   90.00
_cell.angle_gamma   90.00
#
_symmetry.space_group_name_H-M   'P 1'
#
loop_
_entity.id
_entity.type
_entity.pdbx_description
1 polymer ?
#
loop_
_entity_poly.entity_id
_entity_poly.type
_entity_poly.pdbx_seq_one_letter_code
_entity_poly.pdbx_strand_id
1 'polypeptide(L)'
;MATDDIKSGTTSWKEQANKKLHSGVTMLNNAFNGLSMQAKKTTLLTTGTCIAAFCLLSLRQGFMPSNDTSIKFESMTKPLTQQPMQTKPDTTELIPLGKMKGEVNGKFEAFYVAMDRRGNFFKNENPAYSNERWKMSPDWKPLSYNQFMEYDKQLQFLPLKSKQLKP
;
A
#
# COMPACT_ATOMS: atom_id res chain seq x y z
N MET A 1 -41.24 -7.94 26.72
CA MET A 1 -40.51 -6.91 25.96
C MET A 1 -39.10 -7.42 25.76
N ALA A 2 -38.78 -7.84 24.54
CA ALA A 2 -37.46 -8.30 24.15
C ALA A 2 -36.89 -7.28 23.16
N THR A 3 -35.64 -6.88 23.36
CA THR A 3 -34.65 -6.49 22.33
C THR A 3 -33.41 -5.95 23.05
N ASP A 4 -32.69 -6.85 23.69
CA ASP A 4 -31.23 -6.78 23.67
C ASP A 4 -30.76 -7.39 22.32
N ASP A 5 -29.50 -7.15 21.95
CA ASP A 5 -28.75 -7.76 20.84
C ASP A 5 -28.73 -7.05 19.49
N ILE A 6 -28.07 -5.88 19.42
CA ILE A 6 -27.35 -5.46 18.20
C ILE A 6 -26.01 -4.80 18.57
N LYS A 7 -25.07 -5.54 19.18
CA LYS A 7 -23.66 -5.12 19.33
C LYS A 7 -22.67 -6.29 19.24
N SER A 8 -22.78 -7.11 18.20
CA SER A 8 -21.87 -8.25 17.97
C SER A 8 -21.48 -8.31 16.49
N GLY A 9 -20.34 -7.71 16.11
CA GLY A 9 -19.90 -7.86 14.71
C GLY A 9 -18.55 -7.31 14.29
N THR A 10 -17.94 -6.34 14.99
CA THR A 10 -16.73 -5.66 14.48
C THR A 10 -15.47 -5.79 15.35
N THR A 11 -15.57 -6.31 16.57
CA THR A 11 -14.43 -6.49 17.50
C THR A 11 -13.67 -7.82 17.33
N SER A 12 -14.25 -8.81 16.66
CA SER A 12 -13.75 -10.21 16.66
C SER A 12 -12.41 -10.43 15.95
N TRP A 13 -12.20 -9.86 14.76
CA TRP A 13 -11.01 -10.19 13.95
C TRP A 13 -9.73 -9.51 14.44
N LYS A 14 -9.82 -8.26 14.93
CA LYS A 14 -8.65 -7.53 15.46
C LYS A 14 -8.15 -8.15 16.76
N GLU A 15 -9.05 -8.56 17.64
CA GLU A 15 -8.69 -9.24 18.88
C GLU A 15 -8.09 -10.63 18.63
N GLN A 16 -8.64 -11.39 17.67
CA GLN A 16 -8.07 -12.68 17.29
C GLN A 16 -6.68 -12.53 16.66
N ALA A 17 -6.48 -11.52 15.80
CA ALA A 17 -5.17 -11.23 15.22
C ALA A 17 -4.14 -10.82 16.29
N ASN A 18 -4.53 -9.93 17.20
CA ASN A 18 -3.67 -9.51 18.31
C ASN A 18 -3.33 -10.67 19.24
N LYS A 19 -4.28 -11.56 19.55
CA LYS A 19 -4.00 -12.75 20.37
C LYS A 19 -3.01 -13.70 19.70
N LYS A 20 -3.15 -13.94 18.39
CA LYS A 20 -2.21 -14.78 17.60
C LYS A 20 -0.82 -14.15 17.49
N LEU A 21 -0.74 -12.84 17.29
CA LEU A 21 0.53 -12.11 17.28
C LEU A 21 1.21 -12.17 18.65
N HIS A 22 0.44 -11.94 19.72
CA HIS A 22 0.96 -11.95 21.07
C HIS A 22 1.43 -13.34 21.49
N SER A 23 0.71 -14.41 21.11
CA SER A 23 1.15 -15.78 21.40
C SER A 23 2.42 -16.15 20.61
N GLY A 24 2.52 -15.74 19.35
CA GLY A 24 3.71 -15.94 18.52
C GLY A 24 4.93 -15.21 19.08
N VAL A 25 4.77 -13.94 19.47
CA VAL A 25 5.84 -13.14 20.09
C VAL A 25 6.27 -13.73 21.42
N THR A 26 5.34 -14.18 22.27
CA THR A 26 5.67 -14.82 23.55
C THR A 26 6.40 -16.15 23.34
N MET A 27 6.00 -16.95 22.34
CA MET A 27 6.67 -18.22 22.01
C MET A 27 8.10 -17.99 21.51
N LEU A 28 8.29 -17.02 20.61
CA LEU A 28 9.61 -16.63 20.11
C LEU A 28 10.48 -16.04 21.21
N ASN A 29 9.92 -15.20 22.07
CA ASN A 29 10.65 -14.61 23.19
C ASN A 29 11.06 -15.68 24.21
N ASN A 30 10.20 -16.65 24.53
CA ASN A 30 10.54 -17.75 25.42
C ASN A 30 11.60 -18.68 24.82
N ALA A 31 11.49 -18.99 23.52
CA ALA A 31 12.51 -19.76 22.80
C ALA A 31 13.85 -19.02 22.76
N PHE A 32 13.85 -17.72 22.46
CA PHE A 32 15.06 -16.90 22.44
C PHE A 32 15.66 -16.77 23.84
N ASN A 33 14.84 -16.58 24.87
CA ASN A 33 15.31 -16.48 26.25
C ASN A 33 15.90 -17.78 26.79
N GLY A 34 15.42 -18.94 26.29
CA GLY A 34 15.99 -20.26 26.59
C GLY A 34 17.33 -20.57 25.91
N LEU A 35 17.76 -19.76 24.93
CA LEU A 35 19.07 -19.93 24.29
C LEU A 35 20.22 -19.47 25.19
N SER A 36 21.37 -20.12 25.05
CA SER A 36 22.60 -19.73 25.73
C SER A 36 23.02 -18.30 25.37
N MET A 37 23.73 -17.63 26.29
CA MET A 37 24.19 -16.24 26.10
C MET A 37 25.04 -16.07 24.83
N GLN A 38 25.79 -17.11 24.46
CA GLN A 38 26.61 -17.15 23.24
C GLN A 38 25.75 -17.28 21.99
N ALA A 39 24.73 -18.15 21.99
CA ALA A 39 23.79 -18.29 20.88
C ALA A 39 23.00 -17.00 20.65
N LYS A 40 22.58 -16.29 21.72
CA LYS A 40 21.90 -14.98 21.60
C LYS A 40 22.79 -13.94 20.90
N LYS A 41 24.07 -13.86 21.26
CA LYS A 41 25.04 -12.95 20.63
C LYS A 41 25.25 -13.30 19.16
N THR A 42 25.44 -14.58 18.84
CA THR A 42 25.62 -15.03 17.45
C THR A 42 24.39 -14.74 16.62
N THR A 43 23.18 -15.06 17.10
CA THR A 43 21.92 -14.78 16.40
C THR A 43 21.71 -13.30 16.15
N LEU A 44 22.05 -12.43 17.13
CA LEU A 44 21.96 -10.99 16.97
C LEU A 44 22.94 -10.47 15.89
N LEU A 45 24.20 -10.94 15.94
CA LEU A 45 25.23 -10.58 14.96
C LEU A 45 24.87 -11.05 13.55
N THR A 46 24.40 -12.30 13.39
CA THR A 46 23.99 -12.81 12.08
C THR A 46 22.78 -12.07 11.54
N THR A 47 21.78 -11.79 12.38
CA THR A 47 20.57 -11.07 11.95
C THR A 47 20.91 -9.64 11.53
N GLY A 48 21.74 -8.93 12.30
CA GLY A 48 22.21 -7.60 11.96
C GLY A 48 23.00 -7.57 10.65
N THR A 49 23.88 -8.56 10.44
CA THR A 49 24.66 -8.69 9.19
C THR A 49 23.77 -8.94 7.98
N CYS A 50 22.76 -9.81 8.11
CA CYS A 50 21.79 -10.07 7.06
C CYS A 50 20.97 -8.82 6.69
N ILE A 51 20.54 -8.03 7.70
CA ILE A 51 19.82 -6.77 7.47
C ILE A 51 20.72 -5.77 6.74
N ALA A 52 21.97 -5.61 7.18
CA ALA A 52 22.92 -4.70 6.55
C ALA A 52 23.20 -5.09 5.08
N ALA A 53 23.40 -6.37 4.80
CA ALA A 53 23.58 -6.89 3.44
C ALA A 53 22.34 -6.65 2.58
N PHE A 54 21.15 -6.83 3.14
CA PHE A 54 19.89 -6.59 2.45
C PHE A 54 19.68 -5.10 2.10
N CYS A 55 20.04 -4.19 3.01
CA CYS A 55 20.02 -2.76 2.74
C CYS A 55 20.98 -2.37 1.59
N LEU A 56 22.20 -2.93 1.58
CA LEU A 56 23.17 -2.68 0.51
C LEU A 56 22.71 -3.23 -0.85
N LEU A 57 22.11 -4.42 -0.88
CA LEU A 57 21.53 -5.00 -2.09
C LEU A 57 20.36 -4.17 -2.63
N SER A 58 19.51 -3.67 -1.74
CA SER A 58 18.38 -2.79 -2.09
C SER A 58 18.86 -1.48 -2.73
N LEU A 59 19.91 -0.87 -2.17
CA LEU A 59 20.53 0.34 -2.73
C LEU A 59 21.15 0.06 -4.11
N ARG A 60 21.87 -1.05 -4.27
CA ARG A 60 22.47 -1.43 -5.57
C ARG A 60 21.42 -1.60 -6.67
N GLN A 61 20.27 -2.20 -6.36
CA GLN A 61 19.16 -2.35 -7.30
C GLN A 61 18.48 -1.02 -7.66
N GLY A 62 18.49 -0.04 -6.76
CA GLY A 62 17.96 1.31 -7.03
C GLY A 62 18.84 2.16 -7.95
N PHE A 63 20.15 1.91 -8.00
CA PHE A 63 21.11 2.69 -8.79
C PHE A 63 21.57 2.04 -10.10
N MET A 64 21.31 0.74 -10.33
CA MET A 64 21.65 0.06 -11.59
C MET A 64 20.39 -0.35 -12.37
N PRO A 65 20.24 0.05 -13.65
CA PRO A 65 19.19 -0.49 -14.50
C PRO A 65 19.47 -1.98 -14.73
N SER A 66 18.53 -2.81 -14.29
CA SER A 66 18.66 -4.24 -14.04
C SER A 66 18.83 -5.10 -15.31
N ASN A 67 19.72 -6.11 -15.23
CA ASN A 67 19.50 -7.41 -15.87
C ASN A 67 19.07 -8.41 -14.78
N ASP A 68 17.79 -8.79 -14.79
CA ASP A 68 17.20 -10.09 -14.46
C ASP A 68 17.55 -10.87 -13.17
N THR A 69 17.73 -10.20 -12.04
CA THR A 69 17.41 -10.84 -10.74
C THR A 69 16.64 -9.88 -9.86
N SER A 70 15.35 -9.69 -10.16
CA SER A 70 14.46 -8.94 -9.28
C SER A 70 14.14 -9.81 -8.05
N ILE A 71 14.74 -9.49 -6.91
CA ILE A 71 14.14 -9.84 -5.63
C ILE A 71 12.82 -9.06 -5.61
N LYS A 72 11.70 -9.75 -5.81
CA LYS A 72 10.39 -9.11 -5.73
C LYS A 72 10.16 -8.77 -4.27
N PHE A 73 10.41 -7.52 -3.92
CA PHE A 73 9.85 -6.91 -2.73
C PHE A 73 8.33 -6.95 -2.91
N GLU A 74 7.68 -7.98 -2.38
CA GLU A 74 6.28 -7.83 -1.99
C GLU A 74 6.26 -6.68 -1.00
N SER A 75 5.89 -5.52 -1.54
CA SER A 75 5.63 -4.28 -0.84
C SER A 75 4.84 -4.56 0.44
N MET A 76 5.53 -4.75 1.57
CA MET A 76 4.93 -4.57 2.88
C MET A 76 4.46 -3.13 2.93
N THR A 77 3.14 -2.92 2.99
CA THR A 77 2.38 -1.66 2.84
C THR A 77 1.99 -1.22 1.42
N LYS A 78 1.66 -2.15 0.52
CA LYS A 78 0.44 -1.91 -0.28
C LYS A 78 -0.72 -2.49 0.52
N PRO A 79 -1.79 -1.74 0.82
CA PRO A 79 -2.96 -2.34 1.46
C PRO A 79 -3.36 -3.52 0.60
N LEU A 80 -3.53 -4.70 1.23
CA LEU A 80 -4.06 -5.89 0.59
C LEU A 80 -5.23 -5.43 -0.27
N THR A 81 -5.08 -5.58 -1.59
CA THR A 81 -6.15 -5.40 -2.55
C THR A 81 -7.31 -6.23 -2.04
N GLN A 82 -8.29 -5.59 -1.40
CA GLN A 82 -9.55 -6.24 -1.11
C GLN A 82 -10.08 -6.64 -2.48
N GLN A 83 -10.05 -7.93 -2.78
CA GLN A 83 -10.71 -8.46 -3.96
C GLN A 83 -12.14 -7.91 -3.94
N PRO A 84 -12.57 -7.16 -4.97
CA PRO A 84 -13.90 -6.58 -4.95
C PRO A 84 -14.92 -7.71 -4.91
N MET A 85 -15.81 -7.67 -3.91
CA MET A 85 -17.04 -8.44 -3.92
C MET A 85 -17.73 -8.30 -5.28
N GLN A 86 -18.22 -9.43 -5.79
CA GLN A 86 -18.97 -9.51 -7.03
C GLN A 86 -20.27 -8.71 -6.93
N THR A 87 -20.23 -7.46 -7.34
CA THR A 87 -21.42 -6.69 -7.67
C THR A 87 -21.16 -5.98 -8.99
N LYS A 88 -22.17 -6.02 -9.88
CA LYS A 88 -22.16 -5.60 -11.29
C LYS A 88 -21.16 -4.48 -11.61
N PRO A 89 -20.47 -4.53 -12.77
CA PRO A 89 -19.47 -3.54 -13.16
C PRO A 89 -20.13 -2.20 -13.42
N ASP A 90 -20.35 -1.42 -12.37
CA ASP A 90 -20.64 -0.01 -12.51
C ASP A 90 -19.33 0.68 -12.91
N THR A 91 -19.22 1.00 -14.19
CA THR A 91 -18.07 1.70 -14.78
C THR A 91 -18.11 3.20 -14.48
N THR A 92 -19.16 3.66 -13.80
CA THR A 92 -19.37 5.05 -13.44
C THR A 92 -18.55 5.46 -12.22
N GLU A 93 -17.99 4.53 -11.46
CA GLU A 93 -17.24 4.82 -10.23
C GLU A 93 -15.75 4.51 -10.39
N LEU A 94 -14.92 5.50 -10.06
CA LEU A 94 -13.46 5.42 -10.10
C LEU A 94 -12.92 5.21 -8.68
N ILE A 95 -11.95 4.31 -8.57
CA ILE A 95 -11.21 4.04 -7.34
C ILE A 95 -10.06 5.05 -7.27
N PRO A 96 -10.06 5.97 -6.28
CA PRO A 96 -9.00 6.95 -6.18
C PRO A 96 -7.68 6.30 -5.77
N LEU A 97 -6.60 6.59 -6.51
CA LEU A 97 -5.26 6.14 -6.17
C LEU A 97 -4.50 7.21 -5.38
N GLY A 98 -4.51 8.44 -5.88
CA GLY A 98 -3.74 9.53 -5.28
C GLY A 98 -3.56 10.73 -6.18
N LYS A 99 -2.54 11.54 -5.88
CA LYS A 99 -2.14 12.71 -6.65
C LYS A 99 -0.68 12.55 -7.09
N MET A 100 -0.40 12.78 -8.36
CA MET A 100 0.96 12.91 -8.87
C MET A 100 1.33 14.40 -8.93
N LYS A 101 2.54 14.74 -8.50
CA LYS A 101 3.06 16.11 -8.48
C LYS A 101 4.55 16.12 -8.76
N GLY A 102 5.03 17.03 -9.60
CA GLY A 102 6.45 17.14 -9.91
C GLY A 102 6.70 18.03 -11.10
N GLU A 103 7.90 17.92 -11.67
CA GLU A 103 8.32 18.71 -12.83
C GLU A 103 8.60 17.78 -14.01
N VAL A 104 7.99 18.08 -15.15
CA VAL A 104 8.17 17.36 -16.42
C VAL A 104 8.63 18.38 -17.44
N ASN A 105 9.82 18.19 -18.01
CA ASN A 105 10.38 19.06 -19.05
C ASN A 105 10.37 20.56 -18.68
N GLY A 106 10.75 20.92 -17.46
CA GLY A 106 10.78 22.32 -17.01
C GLY A 106 9.42 22.90 -16.58
N LYS A 107 8.34 22.11 -16.64
CA LYS A 107 6.99 22.54 -16.27
C LYS A 107 6.48 21.75 -15.08
N PHE A 108 5.90 22.48 -14.13
CA PHE A 108 5.27 21.87 -12.98
C PHE A 108 3.93 21.24 -13.37
N GLU A 109 3.80 19.94 -13.11
CA GLU A 109 2.62 19.13 -13.41
C GLU A 109 2.02 18.58 -12.11
N ALA A 110 0.70 18.68 -11.96
CA ALA A 110 -0.01 18.13 -10.81
C ALA A 110 -1.43 17.69 -11.16
N PHE A 111 -1.72 16.40 -10.99
CA PHE A 111 -3.03 15.83 -11.29
C PHE A 111 -3.37 14.66 -10.38
N TYR A 112 -4.66 14.39 -10.22
CA TYR A 112 -5.17 13.23 -9.51
C TYR A 112 -5.22 12.03 -10.45
N VAL A 113 -4.97 10.85 -9.90
CA VAL A 113 -5.05 9.57 -10.61
C VAL A 113 -6.06 8.67 -9.92
N ALA A 114 -6.91 8.06 -10.73
CA ALA A 114 -7.88 7.06 -10.32
C ALA A 114 -7.90 5.89 -11.31
N MET A 115 -8.52 4.78 -10.92
CA MET A 115 -8.61 3.57 -11.73
C MET A 115 -10.06 3.09 -11.77
N ASP A 116 -10.53 2.61 -12.92
CA ASP A 116 -11.83 1.93 -12.98
C ASP A 116 -11.75 0.48 -12.45
N ARG A 117 -12.90 -0.20 -12.31
CA ARG A 117 -12.93 -1.62 -11.89
C ARG A 117 -12.29 -2.59 -12.90
N ARG A 118 -11.95 -2.13 -14.10
CA ARG A 118 -11.30 -2.93 -15.16
C ARG A 118 -9.78 -2.76 -15.17
N GLY A 119 -9.23 -1.86 -14.35
CA GLY A 119 -7.80 -1.58 -14.28
C GLY A 119 -7.31 -0.47 -15.20
N ASN A 120 -8.21 0.27 -15.87
CA ASN A 120 -7.84 1.41 -16.70
C ASN A 120 -7.58 2.64 -15.82
N PHE A 121 -6.52 3.38 -16.13
CA PHE A 121 -6.14 4.57 -15.39
C PHE A 121 -6.78 5.82 -16.00
N PHE A 122 -7.13 6.76 -15.12
CA PHE A 122 -7.67 8.06 -15.49
C PHE A 122 -6.96 9.16 -14.71
N LYS A 123 -6.79 10.31 -15.34
CA LYS A 123 -6.25 11.51 -14.71
C LYS A 123 -7.22 12.68 -14.75
N ASN A 124 -7.19 13.51 -13.71
CA ASN A 124 -7.93 14.76 -13.65
C ASN A 124 -7.11 15.81 -12.89
N GLU A 125 -6.85 16.95 -13.51
CA GLU A 125 -6.05 18.05 -12.94
C GLU A 125 -6.82 18.79 -11.83
N ASN A 126 -8.13 18.93 -11.98
CA ASN A 126 -8.98 19.69 -11.06
C ASN A 126 -10.33 19.00 -10.83
N PRO A 127 -10.36 17.86 -10.13
CA PRO A 127 -11.60 17.16 -9.89
C PRO A 127 -12.48 17.93 -8.89
N ALA A 128 -13.79 17.98 -9.17
CA ALA A 128 -14.78 18.67 -8.36
C ALA A 128 -14.64 18.37 -6.86
N TYR A 129 -14.85 19.38 -6.01
CA TYR A 129 -14.84 19.22 -4.54
C TYR A 129 -16.22 18.77 -4.04
N SER A 130 -16.72 17.65 -4.55
CA SER A 130 -18.03 17.08 -4.20
C SER A 130 -17.93 15.57 -3.96
N ASN A 131 -19.03 14.98 -3.48
CA ASN A 131 -19.17 13.52 -3.36
C ASN A 131 -19.06 12.80 -4.71
N GLU A 132 -19.19 13.53 -5.82
CA GLU A 132 -19.15 13.01 -7.18
C GLU A 132 -17.75 13.09 -7.81
N ARG A 133 -16.75 13.57 -7.05
CA ARG A 133 -15.35 13.67 -7.45
C ARG A 133 -14.82 12.44 -8.18
N TRP A 134 -15.20 11.26 -7.72
CA TRP A 134 -14.73 9.97 -8.21
C TRP A 134 -15.74 9.29 -9.13
N LYS A 135 -16.78 9.99 -9.57
CA LYS A 135 -17.63 9.50 -10.65
C LYS A 135 -16.94 9.80 -11.99
N MET A 136 -17.08 8.87 -12.92
CA MET A 136 -16.60 9.02 -14.27
C MET A 136 -17.28 10.23 -14.91
N SER A 137 -16.46 11.17 -15.40
CA SER A 137 -16.91 12.41 -16.01
C SER A 137 -15.99 12.76 -17.19
N PRO A 138 -16.38 13.67 -18.09
CA PRO A 138 -15.53 14.11 -19.19
C PRO A 138 -14.17 14.70 -18.75
N ASP A 139 -14.08 15.19 -17.51
CA ASP A 139 -12.85 15.74 -16.94
C ASP A 139 -11.83 14.65 -16.57
N TRP A 140 -12.30 13.40 -16.40
CA TRP A 140 -11.46 12.23 -16.20
C TRP A 140 -10.94 11.72 -17.54
N LYS A 141 -9.73 12.17 -17.91
CA LYS A 141 -9.08 11.79 -19.16
C LYS A 141 -8.42 10.42 -19.01
N PRO A 142 -8.54 9.52 -20.00
CA PRO A 142 -7.85 8.25 -19.97
C PRO A 142 -6.35 8.47 -19.93
N LEU A 143 -5.67 7.65 -19.14
CA LEU A 143 -4.22 7.63 -19.01
C LEU A 143 -3.74 6.23 -19.38
N SER A 144 -2.94 6.12 -20.43
CA SER A 144 -2.37 4.82 -20.80
C SER A 144 -1.39 4.34 -19.73
N TYR A 145 -1.21 3.03 -19.62
CA TYR A 145 -0.26 2.45 -18.69
C TYR A 145 1.17 2.97 -18.92
N ASN A 146 1.61 3.08 -20.17
CA ASN A 146 2.94 3.60 -20.50
C ASN A 146 3.12 5.05 -20.05
N GLN A 147 2.13 5.91 -20.29
CA GLN A 147 2.17 7.31 -19.81
C GLN A 147 2.16 7.37 -18.28
N PHE A 148 1.37 6.52 -17.61
CA PHE A 148 1.39 6.43 -16.15
C PHE A 148 2.78 6.06 -15.62
N MET A 149 3.46 5.09 -16.24
CA MET A 149 4.81 4.68 -15.85
C MET A 149 5.86 5.76 -16.14
N GLU A 150 5.70 6.55 -17.20
CA GLU A 150 6.56 7.72 -17.45
C GLU A 150 6.38 8.79 -16.38
N TYR A 151 5.13 9.08 -16.00
CA TYR A 151 4.84 10.00 -14.91
C TYR A 151 5.34 9.47 -13.56
N ASP A 152 5.22 8.17 -13.28
CA ASP A 152 5.70 7.57 -12.03
C ASP A 152 7.23 7.71 -11.85
N LYS A 153 7.99 7.79 -12.95
CA LYS A 153 9.44 8.04 -12.92
C LYS A 153 9.81 9.49 -12.62
N GLN A 154 8.95 10.45 -13.00
CA GLN A 154 9.27 11.88 -12.98
C GLN A 154 8.51 12.65 -11.90
N LEU A 155 7.32 12.16 -11.52
CA LEU A 155 6.41 12.80 -10.59
C LEU A 155 6.37 12.02 -9.27
N GLN A 156 6.33 12.75 -8.18
CA GLN A 156 6.10 12.16 -6.87
C GLN A 156 4.65 11.72 -6.74
N PHE A 157 4.43 10.44 -6.41
CA PHE A 157 3.12 9.91 -6.08
C PHE A 157 2.76 10.17 -4.60
N LEU A 158 1.65 10.86 -4.38
CA LEU A 158 1.06 11.12 -3.08
C LEU A 158 -0.20 10.27 -2.94
N PRO A 159 -0.18 9.17 -2.16
CA PRO A 159 -1.35 8.32 -2.01
C PRO A 159 -2.49 9.11 -1.38
N LEU A 160 -3.73 8.77 -1.76
CA LEU A 160 -4.89 9.36 -1.10
C LEU A 160 -4.92 8.90 0.36
N LYS A 161 -4.48 9.76 1.28
CA LYS A 161 -4.66 9.49 2.72
C LYS A 161 -6.16 9.47 2.98
N SER A 162 -6.70 8.32 3.35
CA SER A 162 -8.01 8.31 3.99
C SER A 162 -7.88 9.20 5.23
N LYS A 163 -8.70 10.25 5.33
CA LYS A 163 -8.91 10.94 6.60
C LYS A 163 -9.55 9.90 7.52
N GLN A 164 -8.75 9.09 8.19
CA GLN A 164 -9.17 8.51 9.45
C GLN A 164 -9.30 9.70 10.40
N LEU A 165 -10.52 10.22 10.52
CA LEU A 165 -10.89 10.99 11.70
C LEU A 165 -10.62 10.04 12.87
N LYS A 166 -9.60 10.34 13.67
CA LYS A 166 -9.42 9.69 14.96
C LYS A 166 -10.73 9.88 15.74
N PRO A 167 -11.32 8.82 16.32
CA PRO A 167 -12.31 9.00 17.37
C PRO A 167 -11.70 9.72 18.57
#